data_AF-A0A645I116-F1
#
_entry.id   AF-A0A645I116-F1
#
_cell.length_a   1.000
_cell.length_b   1.000
_cell.length_c   1.000
_cell.angle_alpha   90.00
_cell.angle_beta   90.00
_cell.angle_gamma   90.00
#
_symmetry.space_group_name_H-M   'P 1'
#
loop_
_entity.id
_entity.type
_entity.pdbx_description
1 polymer ?
#
loop_
_entity_poly.entity_id
_entity_poly.type
_entity_poly.pdbx_seq_one_letter_code
_entity_poly.pdbx_strand_id
1 'polypeptide(L)'
;MLWIIGRDSWHIGASGLIYSIAFFLFFSGLLRKHIPLIAISLIVTFLYGSMVWHVFPWQVNDPISWEGHLSGGVAGLALSLIFRKDGPQRPEKIWDDEDDTSDLDYSGEDEPVDELRNG
;
A
#
# COMPACT_ATOMS: atom_id res chain seq x y z
N MET A 1 33.88 -8.92 0.27
CA MET A 1 34.02 -10.16 -0.52
C MET A 1 34.54 -11.29 0.36
N LEU A 2 33.83 -11.57 1.44
CA LEU A 2 33.93 -12.78 2.24
C LEU A 2 32.48 -13.07 2.62
N TRP A 3 32.03 -14.30 2.41
CA TRP A 3 30.67 -14.80 2.68
C TRP A 3 29.61 -14.56 1.60
N ILE A 4 29.88 -15.16 0.44
CA ILE A 4 28.84 -15.70 -0.42
C ILE A 4 28.57 -17.14 0.09
N ILE A 5 27.32 -17.42 0.48
CA ILE A 5 26.70 -18.74 0.69
C ILE A 5 26.99 -19.45 2.02
N GLY A 6 25.99 -19.39 2.91
CA GLY A 6 25.25 -20.61 3.26
C GLY A 6 25.70 -21.37 4.49
N ARG A 7 25.27 -20.91 5.67
CA ARG A 7 24.58 -21.74 6.68
C ARG A 7 23.99 -20.85 7.78
N ASP A 8 22.77 -21.16 8.18
CA ASP A 8 21.92 -20.48 9.19
C ASP A 8 21.29 -19.11 8.85
N SER A 9 21.61 -18.50 7.70
CA SER A 9 21.23 -17.10 7.40
C SER A 9 19.88 -16.90 6.70
N TRP A 10 19.10 -17.96 6.43
CA TRP A 10 17.97 -17.86 5.49
C TRP A 10 16.81 -17.01 6.03
N HIS A 11 16.57 -17.06 7.34
CA HIS A 11 15.52 -16.26 7.98
C HIS A 11 15.93 -14.79 8.19
N ILE A 12 17.19 -14.55 8.56
CA ILE A 12 17.72 -13.20 8.88
C ILE A 12 17.92 -12.37 7.60
N GLY A 13 18.28 -13.01 6.47
CA GLY A 13 18.44 -12.32 5.19
C GLY A 13 17.12 -12.08 4.45
N ALA A 14 16.18 -13.03 4.51
CA ALA A 14 14.89 -12.91 3.82
C ALA A 14 14.01 -11.82 4.44
N SER A 15 14.04 -11.68 5.77
CA SER A 15 13.29 -10.62 6.45
C SER A 15 13.76 -9.25 6.01
N GLY A 16 15.08 -8.98 6.01
CA GLY A 16 15.64 -7.70 5.54
C GLY A 16 15.19 -7.32 4.12
N LEU A 17 15.05 -8.29 3.22
CA LEU A 17 14.49 -8.06 1.88
C LEU A 17 13.00 -7.68 1.93
N ILE A 18 12.20 -8.34 2.76
CA ILE A 18 10.78 -7.98 2.98
C ILE A 18 10.67 -6.53 3.49
N TYR A 19 11.48 -6.14 4.47
CA TYR A 19 11.54 -4.76 4.94
C TYR A 19 11.94 -3.78 3.83
N SER A 20 12.94 -4.15 3.02
CA SER A 20 13.40 -3.33 1.91
C SER A 20 12.29 -3.08 0.89
N ILE A 21 11.56 -4.13 0.51
CA ILE A 21 10.45 -4.04 -0.45
C ILE A 21 9.28 -3.26 0.16
N ALA A 22 8.90 -3.54 1.41
CA ALA A 22 7.79 -2.87 2.06
C ALA A 22 8.04 -1.36 2.22
N PHE A 23 9.23 -0.97 2.70
CA PHE A 23 9.63 0.43 2.80
C PHE A 23 9.74 1.07 1.41
N PHE A 24 10.32 0.38 0.43
CA PHE A 24 10.38 0.87 -0.94
C PHE A 24 9.00 1.20 -1.48
N LEU A 25 8.02 0.30 -1.34
CA LEU A 25 6.64 0.49 -1.82
C LEU A 25 5.91 1.61 -1.07
N PHE A 26 6.04 1.66 0.26
CA PHE A 26 5.41 2.68 1.10
C PHE A 26 5.90 4.07 0.72
N PHE A 27 7.22 4.31 0.80
CA PHE A 27 7.80 5.60 0.49
C PHE A 27 7.62 5.96 -0.98
N SER A 28 7.78 5.00 -1.89
CA SER A 28 7.42 5.19 -3.29
C SER A 28 6.00 5.70 -3.50
N GLY A 29 5.03 5.09 -2.82
CA GLY A 29 3.63 5.47 -2.89
C GLY A 29 3.41 6.89 -2.37
N LEU A 30 4.06 7.26 -1.26
CA LEU A 30 4.04 8.62 -0.72
C LEU A 30 4.64 9.64 -1.69
N LEU A 31 5.85 9.37 -2.20
CA LEU A 31 6.58 10.26 -3.09
C LEU A 31 5.87 10.46 -4.43
N ARG A 32 5.27 9.39 -4.98
CA ARG A 32 4.55 9.40 -6.28
C ARG A 32 3.05 9.69 -6.14
N LYS A 33 2.55 9.92 -4.93
CA LYS A 33 1.12 10.07 -4.61
C LYS A 33 0.25 8.93 -5.20
N HIS A 34 0.79 7.71 -5.19
CA HIS A 34 0.18 6.53 -5.80
C HIS A 34 -0.42 5.61 -4.72
N ILE A 35 -1.71 5.82 -4.42
CA ILE A 35 -2.44 5.16 -3.32
C ILE A 35 -2.32 3.61 -3.36
N PRO A 36 -2.39 2.92 -4.51
CA PRO A 36 -2.26 1.47 -4.53
C PRO A 36 -0.95 0.93 -3.95
N LEU A 37 0.19 1.63 -4.13
CA LEU A 37 1.47 1.19 -3.58
C LEU A 37 1.48 1.30 -2.05
N ILE A 38 0.89 2.37 -1.53
CA ILE A 38 0.71 2.58 -0.09
C ILE A 38 -0.17 1.47 0.48
N ALA A 39 -1.32 1.23 -0.13
CA ALA A 39 -2.27 0.20 0.32
C ALA A 39 -1.62 -1.19 0.39
N ILE A 40 -0.92 -1.61 -0.66
CA ILE A 40 -0.20 -2.90 -0.68
C ILE A 40 0.83 -2.96 0.45
N SER A 41 1.63 -1.92 0.62
CA SER A 41 2.66 -1.88 1.69
C SER A 41 2.04 -1.95 3.09
N LEU A 42 0.89 -1.30 3.31
CA LEU A 42 0.17 -1.33 4.59
C LEU A 42 -0.48 -2.68 4.85
N ILE A 43 -1.07 -3.32 3.83
CA ILE A 43 -1.63 -4.67 3.94
C ILE A 43 -0.53 -5.65 4.32
N VAL A 44 0.62 -5.62 3.64
CA VAL A 44 1.76 -6.47 3.97
C VAL A 44 2.20 -6.21 5.41
N THR A 45 2.41 -4.95 5.78
CA THR A 45 2.82 -4.57 7.15
C THR A 45 1.81 -5.02 8.21
N PHE A 46 0.51 -4.95 7.92
CA PHE A 46 -0.56 -5.34 8.83
C PHE A 46 -0.68 -6.86 8.99
N LEU A 47 -0.65 -7.61 7.89
CA LEU A 47 -0.67 -9.08 7.91
C LEU A 47 0.59 -9.63 8.58
N TYR A 48 1.72 -8.95 8.37
CA TYR A 48 2.96 -9.15 9.09
C TYR A 48 3.02 -8.23 10.33
N GLY A 49 1.96 -8.10 11.12
CA GLY A 49 1.76 -7.05 12.14
C GLY A 49 2.89 -6.80 13.15
N SER A 50 3.85 -7.72 13.29
CA SER A 50 5.07 -7.53 14.06
C SER A 50 6.18 -6.76 13.33
N MET A 51 6.01 -6.44 12.04
CA MET A 51 7.02 -5.82 11.19
C MET A 51 7.49 -4.48 11.77
N VAL A 52 6.54 -3.64 12.18
CA VAL A 52 6.84 -2.32 12.75
C VAL A 52 7.66 -2.45 14.03
N TRP A 53 7.34 -3.44 14.87
CA TRP A 53 7.99 -3.61 16.17
C TRP A 53 9.42 -4.13 16.04
N HIS A 54 9.70 -5.02 15.09
CA HIS A 54 11.03 -5.64 14.92
C HIS A 54 12.10 -4.74 14.27
N VAL A 55 11.77 -3.51 13.88
CA VAL A 55 12.76 -2.50 13.45
C VAL A 55 13.44 -1.86 14.66
N PHE A 56 12.77 -1.86 15.81
CA PHE A 56 13.27 -1.22 17.01
C PHE A 56 14.07 -2.22 17.87
N PRO A 57 15.08 -1.73 18.63
CA PRO A 57 15.95 -2.56 19.45
C PRO A 57 15.28 -2.96 20.78
N TRP A 58 14.16 -3.68 20.73
CA TRP A 58 13.44 -4.11 21.95
C TRP A 58 14.12 -5.30 22.66
N GLN A 59 14.85 -6.13 21.92
CA GLN A 59 15.57 -7.28 22.44
C GLN A 59 17.07 -6.97 22.48
N VAL A 60 17.54 -6.48 23.64
CA VAL A 60 18.96 -6.17 23.88
C VAL A 60 19.87 -7.40 23.67
N ASN A 61 19.30 -8.61 23.76
CA ASN A 61 20.03 -9.87 23.61
C ASN A 61 20.12 -10.40 22.16
N ASP A 62 19.50 -9.73 21.18
CA ASP A 62 19.57 -10.14 19.76
C ASP A 62 19.81 -8.93 18.83
N PRO A 63 21.03 -8.34 18.88
CA PRO A 63 21.34 -7.12 18.14
C PRO A 63 21.26 -7.29 16.61
N ILE A 64 21.53 -8.50 16.10
CA ILE A 64 21.64 -8.77 14.66
C ILE A 64 20.28 -8.67 13.96
N SER A 65 19.20 -9.03 14.66
CA SER A 65 17.85 -9.11 14.08
C SER A 65 17.26 -7.74 13.69
N TRP A 66 17.37 -6.73 14.56
CA TRP A 66 16.80 -5.39 14.28
C TRP A 66 17.70 -4.56 13.35
N GLU A 67 19.02 -4.70 13.44
CA GLU A 67 19.99 -4.05 12.55
C GLU A 67 19.78 -4.47 11.09
N GLY A 68 19.50 -5.76 10.85
CA GLY A 68 19.16 -6.30 9.53
C GLY A 68 17.85 -5.74 8.97
N HIS A 69 16.81 -5.62 9.80
CA HIS A 69 15.54 -5.05 9.38
C HIS A 69 15.64 -3.55 9.09
N LEU A 70 16.31 -2.80 9.97
CA LEU A 70 16.49 -1.36 9.81
C LEU A 70 17.35 -1.05 8.57
N SER A 71 18.45 -1.77 8.36
CA SER A 71 19.29 -1.60 7.17
C SER A 71 18.53 -1.93 5.89
N GLY A 72 17.66 -2.95 5.91
CA GLY A 72 16.71 -3.22 4.82
C GLY A 72 15.74 -2.05 4.59
N GLY A 73 15.12 -1.52 5.64
CA GLY A 73 14.22 -0.36 5.55
C GLY A 73 14.91 0.89 5.00
N VAL A 74 16.15 1.17 5.42
CA VAL A 74 16.98 2.27 4.91
C VAL A 74 17.31 2.06 3.43
N ALA A 75 17.67 0.85 3.02
CA ALA A 75 17.90 0.52 1.62
C ALA A 75 16.64 0.73 0.77
N GLY A 76 15.48 0.28 1.26
CA GLY A 76 14.18 0.50 0.60
C GLY A 76 13.84 1.99 0.44
N LEU A 77 14.06 2.79 1.49
CA LEU A 77 13.90 4.25 1.43
C LEU A 77 14.86 4.88 0.41
N ALA A 78 16.15 4.52 0.44
CA ALA A 78 17.14 5.03 -0.51
C ALA A 78 16.73 4.70 -1.97
N LEU A 79 16.32 3.46 -2.24
CA LEU A 79 15.82 3.05 -3.55
C LEU A 79 14.57 3.84 -3.94
N SER A 80 13.65 4.12 -3.01
CA SER A 80 12.46 4.91 -3.31
C SER A 80 12.80 6.35 -3.73
N LEU A 81 13.86 6.93 -3.15
CA LEU A 81 14.36 8.26 -3.51
C LEU A 81 15.05 8.25 -4.88
N ILE A 82 15.83 7.21 -5.17
CA ILE A 82 16.52 7.03 -6.45
C ILE A 82 15.49 6.87 -7.58
N PHE A 83 14.56 5.93 -7.42
CA PHE A 83 13.55 5.60 -8.44
C PHE A 83 12.27 6.44 -8.35
N ARG A 84 12.28 7.59 -7.65
CA ARG A 84 11.08 8.43 -7.49
C ARG A 84 10.51 8.94 -8.82
N LYS A 85 11.37 9.09 -9.83
CA LYS A 85 11.01 9.57 -11.18
C LYS A 85 10.64 8.44 -12.14
N ASP A 86 10.94 7.20 -11.76
CA ASP A 86 10.71 6.02 -12.57
C ASP A 86 9.49 5.25 -12.04
N GLY A 87 8.84 4.48 -12.91
CA GLY A 87 7.72 3.62 -12.53
C GLY A 87 6.34 4.29 -12.54
N PRO A 88 5.30 3.57 -12.08
CA PRO A 88 3.90 3.97 -12.23
C PRO A 88 3.63 5.26 -11.44
N GLN A 89 3.40 6.33 -12.19
CA GLN A 89 2.85 7.57 -11.65
C GLN A 89 1.33 7.46 -11.60
N ARG A 90 0.70 8.24 -10.72
CA ARG A 90 -0.77 8.32 -10.71
C ARG A 90 -1.21 8.73 -12.13
N PRO A 91 -2.05 7.91 -12.83
CA PRO A 91 -2.61 8.35 -14.09
C PRO A 91 -3.41 9.63 -13.83
N GLU A 92 -3.19 10.65 -14.66
CA GLU A 92 -4.03 11.84 -14.63
C GLU A 92 -5.47 11.36 -14.80
N LYS A 93 -6.33 11.78 -13.88
CA LYS A 93 -7.74 11.45 -13.95
C LYS A 93 -8.30 12.32 -15.07
N ILE A 94 -8.40 11.75 -16.28
CA ILE A 94 -9.22 12.30 -17.35
C ILE A 94 -10.64 12.11 -16.84
N TRP A 95 -11.16 13.13 -16.19
CA TRP A 95 -12.59 13.24 -15.98
C TRP A 95 -13.15 13.55 -17.36
N ASP A 96 -13.79 12.58 -18.01
CA ASP A 96 -14.80 12.93 -19.01
C ASP A 96 -15.95 13.51 -18.19
N ASP A 97 -16.14 14.83 -18.30
CA ASP A 97 -17.22 15.59 -17.65
C ASP A 97 -18.61 15.26 -18.26
N GLU A 98 -18.82 14.06 -18.77
CA GLU A 98 -20.07 13.61 -19.39
C GLU A 98 -20.58 12.34 -18.73
N ASP A 99 -21.10 12.44 -17.50
CA ASP A 99 -22.24 11.62 -17.04
C ASP A 99 -22.80 12.10 -15.68
N ASP A 100 -22.86 13.42 -15.47
CA ASP A 100 -23.68 14.03 -14.38
C ASP A 100 -25.08 14.41 -14.91
N THR A 101 -25.57 13.64 -15.89
CA THR A 101 -26.97 13.64 -16.34
C THR A 101 -27.55 12.24 -16.18
N SER A 102 -27.71 11.82 -14.92
CA SER A 102 -28.66 10.76 -14.59
C SER A 102 -29.65 11.29 -13.57
N ASP A 103 -30.51 12.19 -14.04
CA ASP A 103 -31.95 12.25 -13.77
C ASP A 103 -32.45 11.61 -12.47
N LEU A 104 -32.01 12.11 -11.32
CA LEU A 104 -32.68 11.86 -10.04
C LEU A 104 -33.68 13.00 -9.76
N ASP A 105 -34.67 13.15 -10.65
CA ASP A 105 -35.94 13.78 -10.30
C ASP A 105 -36.83 12.71 -9.64
N TYR A 106 -36.60 12.46 -8.36
CA TYR A 106 -37.53 11.74 -7.51
C TYR A 106 -38.51 12.75 -6.92
N SER A 107 -39.44 13.25 -7.74
CA SER A 107 -40.61 13.99 -7.29
C SER A 107 -41.90 13.28 -7.74
N GLY A 108 -42.58 12.70 -6.74
CA GLY A 108 -44.01 12.37 -6.68
C GLY A 108 -44.69 11.73 -7.88
N GLU A 109 -45.08 10.46 -7.75
CA GLU A 109 -46.48 10.00 -7.77
C GLU A 109 -46.50 8.46 -7.81
N ASP A 110 -46.88 7.84 -6.68
CA ASP A 110 -47.32 6.44 -6.68
C ASP A 110 -48.67 6.37 -7.44
N GLU A 111 -48.65 5.64 -8.55
CA GLU A 111 -49.73 5.14 -9.43
C GLU A 111 -50.95 4.48 -8.71
N PRO A 112 -52.03 3.97 -9.39
CA PRO A 112 -52.73 4.38 -10.63
C PRO A 112 -54.29 4.17 -10.61
N VAL A 113 -54.97 4.68 -11.66
CA VAL A 113 -56.09 4.10 -12.46
C VAL A 113 -57.42 3.68 -11.80
N ASP A 114 -58.48 4.40 -12.21
CA ASP A 114 -59.86 3.98 -12.49
C ASP A 114 -60.55 2.94 -11.56
N GLU A 115 -61.22 3.45 -10.53
CA GLU A 115 -62.47 2.83 -10.05
C GLU A 115 -63.37 3.94 -9.50
N LEU A 116 -64.40 4.30 -10.27
CA LEU A 116 -65.78 4.59 -9.83
C LEU A 116 -66.58 5.17 -11.01
N ARG A 117 -66.79 4.28 -11.98
CA ARG A 117 -68.01 4.23 -12.78
C ARG A 117 -69.17 3.97 -11.81
N ASN A 118 -70.02 4.99 -11.56
CA ASN A 118 -71.45 4.93 -11.20
C ASN A 118 -71.86 6.38 -10.81
N GLY A 119 -72.83 7.04 -11.45
CA GLY A 119 -74.08 6.49 -11.96
C GLY A 119 -75.07 6.42 -10.82
#